data_AF-A0A965G8Z5-F1
#
_entry.id   AF-A0A965G8Z5-F1
#
_cell.length_a   1.000
_cell.length_b   1.000
_cell.length_c   1.000
_cell.angle_alpha   90.00
_cell.angle_beta   90.00
_cell.angle_gamma   90.00
#
_symmetry.space_group_name_H-M   'P 1'
#
loop_
_entity.id
_entity.type
_entity.pdbx_description
1 polymer ?
#
loop_
_entity_poly.entity_id
_entity_poly.type
_entity_poly.pdbx_seq_one_letter_code
_entity_poly.pdbx_strand_id
1 'polypeptide(L)'
;RIMASIVLSGGEKRSIHRPEVCLPAQGWTMRGGKVEKVNLADGRDLEVMDLSLVRDVEVAKGDRRKLYANYFYWFVGSEVTTPHHWSRVFLTSFDRITKNLNHRWAYVIVMSVVTEGFLPMGKNETQTIEMLKQFTAEAAPSFMRASTPGLAP
;
A
#
# COMPACT_ATOMS: atom_id res chain seq x y z
N ARG A 1 13.09 -9.15 2.04
CA ARG A 1 12.17 -9.78 1.05
C ARG A 1 10.98 -8.85 0.93
N ILE A 2 10.49 -8.60 -0.29
CA ILE A 2 9.32 -7.75 -0.52
C ILE A 2 8.13 -8.66 -0.85
N MET A 3 6.98 -8.39 -0.24
CA MET A 3 5.70 -8.93 -0.63
C MET A 3 4.96 -7.85 -1.42
N ALA A 4 4.47 -8.18 -2.61
CA ALA A 4 3.62 -7.30 -3.40
C ALA A 4 2.32 -8.03 -3.73
N SER A 5 1.18 -7.34 -3.60
CA SER A 5 -0.14 -7.89 -3.89
C SER A 5 -1.03 -6.83 -4.52
N ILE A 6 -1.85 -7.24 -5.49
CA ILE A 6 -2.84 -6.38 -6.15
C ILE A 6 -4.20 -7.07 -6.01
N VAL A 7 -5.12 -6.43 -5.31
CA VAL A 7 -6.50 -6.90 -5.16
C VAL A 7 -7.40 -6.07 -6.07
N LEU A 8 -7.99 -6.72 -7.07
CA LEU A 8 -8.93 -6.09 -7.99
C LEU A 8 -10.35 -6.19 -7.43
N SER A 9 -11.08 -5.08 -7.44
CA SER A 9 -12.51 -5.11 -7.10
C SER A 9 -13.31 -5.82 -8.18
N GLY A 10 -14.13 -6.79 -7.77
CA GLY A 10 -15.11 -7.45 -8.64
C GLY A 10 -16.32 -6.56 -8.96
N GLY A 11 -17.32 -7.13 -9.64
CA GLY A 11 -18.58 -6.42 -9.96
C GLY A 11 -19.36 -5.95 -8.72
N GLU A 12 -19.14 -6.58 -7.56
CA GLU A 12 -19.75 -6.22 -6.28
C GLU A 12 -18.79 -5.46 -5.35
N LYS A 13 -19.27 -4.35 -4.79
CA LYS A 13 -18.46 -3.22 -4.26
C LYS A 13 -17.87 -3.42 -2.86
N ARG A 14 -18.08 -4.57 -2.22
CA ARG A 14 -17.72 -4.80 -0.79
C ARG A 14 -16.44 -5.64 -0.58
N SER A 15 -15.76 -6.03 -1.64
CA SER A 15 -14.69 -7.05 -1.59
C SER A 15 -13.32 -6.57 -1.08
N ILE A 16 -13.06 -5.27 -0.99
CA ILE A 16 -11.76 -4.74 -0.54
C ILE A 16 -11.90 -4.18 0.86
N HIS A 17 -11.44 -4.95 1.84
CA HIS A 17 -11.45 -4.57 3.25
C HIS A 17 -10.37 -3.54 3.55
N ARG A 18 -10.59 -2.81 4.64
CA ARG A 18 -9.64 -1.86 5.21
C ARG A 18 -8.40 -2.57 5.76
N PRO A 19 -7.19 -2.01 5.58
CA PRO A 19 -5.99 -2.54 6.23
C PRO A 19 -6.15 -2.67 7.75
N GLU A 20 -6.92 -1.78 8.38
CA GLU A 20 -7.24 -1.80 9.81
C GLU A 20 -8.06 -3.02 10.25
N VAL A 21 -8.67 -3.75 9.31
CA VAL A 21 -9.42 -4.99 9.60
C VAL A 21 -8.55 -6.22 9.32
N CYS A 22 -7.84 -6.24 8.18
CA CYS A 22 -7.09 -7.43 7.78
C CYS A 22 -5.73 -7.57 8.47
N LEU A 23 -5.05 -6.47 8.82
CA LEU A 23 -3.74 -6.51 9.47
C LEU A 23 -3.81 -7.03 10.92
N PRO A 24 -4.76 -6.59 11.77
CA PRO A 24 -4.92 -7.19 13.10
C PRO A 24 -5.25 -8.68 13.06
N ALA A 25 -6.08 -9.11 12.12
CA ALA A 25 -6.39 -10.53 11.92
C ALA A 25 -5.16 -11.37 11.53
N GLN A 26 -4.14 -10.74 10.93
CA GLN A 26 -2.83 -11.35 10.63
C GLN A 26 -1.83 -11.24 11.78
N GLY A 27 -2.27 -10.74 12.95
CA GLY A 27 -1.46 -10.56 14.14
C GLY A 27 -0.61 -9.29 14.17
N TRP A 28 -0.88 -8.32 13.28
CA TRP A 28 -0.16 -7.04 13.26
C TRP A 28 -0.87 -5.96 14.08
N THR A 29 -0.09 -5.19 14.83
CA THR A 29 -0.53 -3.95 15.47
C THR A 29 0.01 -2.76 14.68
N MET A 30 -0.85 -1.81 14.34
CA MET A 30 -0.45 -0.56 13.68
C MET A 30 0.08 0.43 14.72
N ARG A 31 1.27 0.99 14.47
CA ARG A 31 1.90 2.02 15.30
C ARG A 31 1.58 3.44 14.82
N GLY A 32 1.28 3.58 13.53
CA GLY A 32 0.97 4.85 12.90
C GLY A 32 0.99 4.72 11.38
N GLY A 33 0.57 5.78 10.70
CA GLY A 33 0.58 5.87 9.25
C GLY A 33 0.98 7.27 8.78
N LYS A 34 1.70 7.35 7.66
CA LYS A 34 2.07 8.60 7.00
C LYS A 34 2.01 8.44 5.49
N VAL A 35 1.82 9.55 4.78
CA VAL A 35 1.93 9.56 3.31
C VAL A 35 3.39 9.67 2.93
N GLU A 36 3.84 8.76 2.07
CA GLU A 36 5.15 8.79 1.43
C GLU A 36 4.99 9.13 -0.04
N LYS A 37 5.86 10.02 -0.54
CA LYS A 37 5.96 10.33 -1.97
C LYS A 37 6.99 9.40 -2.62
N VAL A 38 6.64 8.87 -3.78
CA VAL A 38 7.46 7.98 -4.59
C VAL A 38 7.54 8.57 -5.99
N ASN A 39 8.76 8.90 -6.43
CA ASN A 39 9.02 9.34 -7.79
C ASN A 39 9.14 8.08 -8.66
N LEU A 40 8.19 7.86 -9.56
CA LEU A 40 8.14 6.69 -10.42
C LEU A 40 9.21 6.75 -11.51
N ALA A 41 9.64 5.59 -12.00
CA ALA A 41 10.67 5.50 -13.05
C ALA A 41 10.26 6.14 -14.39
N ASP A 42 8.95 6.33 -14.61
CA ASP A 42 8.40 7.02 -15.77
C ASP A 42 8.20 8.55 -15.56
N GLY A 43 8.71 9.09 -14.44
CA GLY A 43 8.71 10.51 -14.13
C GLY A 43 7.43 11.03 -13.46
N ARG A 44 6.43 10.18 -13.19
CA ARG A 44 5.24 10.54 -12.42
C ARG A 44 5.51 10.50 -10.92
N ASP A 45 4.77 11.29 -10.16
CA ASP A 45 4.74 11.17 -8.70
C ASP A 45 3.59 10.26 -8.26
N LEU A 46 3.86 9.42 -7.26
CA LEU A 46 2.87 8.58 -6.59
C LEU A 46 2.89 8.83 -5.09
N GLU A 47 1.72 9.09 -4.51
CA GLU A 47 1.53 9.11 -3.06
C GLU A 47 1.01 7.75 -2.58
N VAL A 48 1.70 7.18 -1.60
CA VAL A 48 1.33 5.92 -0.94
C VAL A 48 1.17 6.14 0.56
N MET A 49 0.29 5.39 1.21
CA MET A 49 0.26 5.33 2.68
C MET A 49 1.26 4.30 3.15
N ASP A 50 2.20 4.70 4.00
CA ASP A 50 3.09 3.82 4.76
C ASP A 50 2.53 3.61 6.17
N LEU A 51 2.12 2.38 6.48
CA LEU A 51 1.78 1.96 7.83
C LEU A 51 3.01 1.30 8.50
N SER A 52 3.40 1.82 9.66
CA SER A 52 4.40 1.16 10.52
C SER A 52 3.68 0.11 11.38
N LEU A 53 4.09 -1.14 11.25
CA LEU A 53 3.48 -2.31 11.87
C LEU A 53 4.43 -2.97 12.86
N VAL A 54 3.88 -3.64 13.87
CA VAL A 54 4.63 -4.46 14.82
C VAL A 54 3.86 -5.73 15.17
N ARG A 55 4.57 -6.84 15.36
CA ARG A 55 4.02 -8.05 15.98
C ARG A 55 5.09 -8.77 16.79
N ASP A 56 4.67 -9.54 17.80
CA ASP A 56 5.57 -10.39 18.56
C ASP A 56 5.82 -11.70 17.79
N VAL A 57 7.09 -12.11 17.71
CA VAL A 57 7.51 -13.38 17.11
C VAL A 57 8.39 -14.16 18.07
N GLU A 58 8.21 -15.47 18.13
CA GLU A 58 9.11 -16.35 18.85
C GLU A 58 10.20 -16.84 17.89
N VAL A 59 11.46 -16.47 18.15
CA VAL A 59 12.61 -16.82 17.28
C VAL A 59 13.35 -18.06 17.77
N ALA A 60 13.26 -18.35 19.06
CA ALA A 60 13.72 -19.57 19.70
C ALA A 60 12.85 -19.80 20.94
N LYS A 61 12.89 -21.01 21.52
CA LYS A 61 12.09 -21.37 22.69
C LYS A 61 12.28 -20.34 23.82
N GLY A 62 11.23 -19.56 24.11
CA GLY A 62 11.25 -18.51 25.13
C GLY A 62 11.91 -17.18 24.74
N ASP A 63 12.46 -17.05 23.52
CA ASP A 63 12.98 -15.77 22.97
C ASP A 63 11.90 -15.13 22.10
N ARG A 64 11.15 -14.18 22.70
CA ARG A 64 10.12 -13.39 22.01
C ARG A 64 10.69 -12.02 21.65
N ARG A 65 10.63 -11.67 20.36
CA ARG A 65 11.10 -10.38 19.84
C ARG A 65 10.00 -9.65 19.09
N LYS A 66 10.11 -8.33 19.03
CA LYS A 66 9.24 -7.49 18.20
C LYS A 66 9.75 -7.50 16.76
N LEU A 67 8.91 -7.96 15.83
CA LEU A 67 9.13 -7.84 14.40
C LEU A 67 8.39 -6.60 13.90
N TYR A 68 9.12 -5.67 13.30
CA TYR A 68 8.56 -4.47 12.68
C TYR A 68 8.41 -4.66 11.17
N ALA A 69 7.48 -3.93 10.57
CA ALA A 69 7.28 -3.92 9.12
C ALA A 69 6.74 -2.58 8.63
N ASN A 70 7.03 -2.28 7.37
CA ASN A 70 6.42 -1.18 6.64
C ASN A 70 5.47 -1.76 5.58
N TYR A 71 4.27 -1.20 5.52
CA TYR A 71 3.19 -1.64 4.66
C TYR A 71 2.73 -0.45 3.84
N PHE A 72 3.19 -0.40 2.59
CA PHE A 72 2.75 0.59 1.62
C PHE A 72 1.45 0.15 0.99
N TYR A 73 0.50 1.07 0.89
CA TYR A 73 -0.69 0.83 0.10
C TYR A 73 -1.19 2.08 -0.60
N TRP A 74 -1.87 1.86 -1.73
CA TRP A 74 -2.61 2.88 -2.44
C TRP A 74 -3.72 2.24 -3.25
N PHE A 75 -4.68 3.06 -3.66
CA PHE A 75 -5.77 2.65 -4.54
C PHE A 75 -5.56 3.24 -5.93
N VAL A 76 -5.81 2.43 -6.95
CA VAL A 76 -5.75 2.83 -8.37
C VAL A 76 -7.14 2.70 -8.95
N GLY A 77 -7.72 3.83 -9.36
CA GLY A 77 -8.94 3.92 -10.14
C GLY A 77 -8.63 4.10 -11.62
N SER A 78 -9.66 4.36 -12.43
CA SER A 78 -9.51 4.54 -13.89
C SER A 78 -8.61 5.73 -14.24
N GLU A 79 -8.71 6.81 -13.48
CA GLU A 79 -8.02 8.09 -13.74
C GLU A 79 -7.44 8.73 -12.47
N VAL A 80 -7.50 8.03 -11.33
CA VAL A 80 -7.15 8.59 -10.02
C VAL A 80 -6.37 7.59 -9.18
N THR A 81 -5.41 8.08 -8.42
CA THR A 81 -4.74 7.33 -7.35
C THR A 81 -4.97 8.00 -6.02
N THR A 82 -5.08 7.23 -4.93
CA THR A 82 -5.18 7.82 -3.59
C THR A 82 -4.52 6.96 -2.51
N PRO A 83 -3.77 7.55 -1.57
CA PRO A 83 -3.21 6.84 -0.42
C PRO A 83 -4.23 6.65 0.72
N HIS A 84 -5.40 7.29 0.67
CA HIS A 84 -6.37 7.26 1.76
C HIS A 84 -7.57 6.37 1.44
N HIS A 85 -7.82 5.39 2.31
CA HIS A 85 -9.00 4.52 2.20
C HIS A 85 -10.31 5.33 2.23
N TRP A 86 -10.41 6.37 3.05
CA TRP A 86 -11.61 7.21 3.15
C TRP A 86 -11.82 8.09 1.91
N SER A 87 -10.74 8.58 1.30
CA SER A 87 -10.82 9.30 0.02
C SER A 87 -11.37 8.42 -1.10
N ARG A 88 -11.03 7.12 -1.14
CA ARG A 88 -11.65 6.17 -2.09
C ARG A 88 -13.17 6.09 -1.92
N VAL A 89 -13.67 5.99 -0.68
CA VAL A 89 -15.11 5.90 -0.41
C VAL A 89 -15.83 7.20 -0.79
N PHE A 90 -15.21 8.35 -0.52
CA PHE A 90 -15.74 9.66 -0.86
C PHE A 90 -15.74 9.92 -2.37
N LEU A 91 -14.61 9.71 -3.06
CA LEU A 91 -14.47 9.85 -4.52
C LEU A 91 -15.43 8.92 -5.27
N THR A 92 -15.52 7.65 -4.86
CA THR A 92 -16.47 6.69 -5.47
C THR A 92 -17.94 7.11 -5.30
N SER A 93 -18.26 7.79 -4.19
CA SER A 93 -19.62 8.28 -3.94
C SER A 93 -19.90 9.57 -4.71
N PHE A 94 -18.91 10.47 -4.79
CA PHE A 94 -19.01 11.76 -5.48
C PHE A 94 -19.03 11.61 -7.00
N ASP A 95 -18.07 10.90 -7.60
CA ASP A 95 -17.98 10.72 -9.07
C ASP A 95 -19.15 9.89 -9.63
N ARG A 96 -19.80 9.07 -8.81
CA ARG A 96 -21.04 8.37 -9.20
C ARG A 96 -22.23 9.32 -9.30
N ILE A 97 -22.33 10.28 -8.38
CA ILE A 97 -23.43 11.25 -8.34
C ILE A 97 -23.24 12.33 -9.40
N THR A 98 -22.00 12.74 -9.67
CA THR A 98 -21.70 13.87 -10.56
C THR A 98 -21.32 13.45 -11.99
N LYS A 99 -20.70 12.28 -12.19
CA LYS A 99 -20.13 11.87 -13.49
C LYS A 99 -20.63 10.50 -13.99
N ASN A 100 -21.48 9.80 -13.22
CA ASN A 100 -21.93 8.43 -13.50
C ASN A 100 -20.78 7.42 -13.74
N LEU A 101 -19.60 7.66 -13.13
CA LEU A 101 -18.42 6.82 -13.31
C LEU A 101 -18.39 5.67 -12.30
N ASN A 102 -18.04 4.47 -12.76
CA ASN A 102 -17.92 3.26 -11.95
C ASN A 102 -16.49 2.72 -12.01
N HIS A 103 -15.62 3.18 -11.11
CA HIS A 103 -14.22 2.74 -11.08
C HIS A 103 -14.08 1.26 -10.67
N ARG A 104 -13.39 0.46 -11.50
CA ARG A 104 -12.83 -0.83 -11.09
C ARG A 104 -11.54 -0.57 -10.32
N TRP A 105 -11.66 -0.39 -9.01
CA TRP A 105 -10.52 -0.12 -8.14
C TRP A 105 -9.58 -1.32 -8.05
N ALA A 106 -8.28 -1.05 -8.11
CA ALA A 106 -7.23 -1.93 -7.63
C ALA A 106 -6.73 -1.42 -6.28
N TYR A 107 -6.52 -2.32 -5.32
CA TYR A 107 -5.85 -2.06 -4.06
C TYR A 107 -4.47 -2.70 -4.11
N VAL A 108 -3.45 -1.86 -4.16
CA VAL A 108 -2.06 -2.29 -4.28
C VAL A 108 -1.40 -2.23 -2.91
N ILE A 109 -0.66 -3.29 -2.61
CA ILE A 109 0.04 -3.50 -1.35
C ILE A 109 1.49 -3.85 -1.66
N VAL A 110 2.42 -3.16 -1.02
CA VAL A 110 3.85 -3.53 -1.02
C VAL A 110 4.33 -3.50 0.42
N MET A 111 4.90 -4.60 0.90
CA MET A 111 5.28 -4.76 2.30
C MET A 111 6.65 -5.40 2.44
N SER A 112 7.42 -4.96 3.44
CA SER A 112 8.60 -5.67 3.91
C SER A 112 8.71 -5.56 5.43
N VAL A 113 9.29 -6.59 6.03
CA VAL A 113 9.70 -6.58 7.44
C VAL A 113 11.05 -5.87 7.59
N VAL A 114 11.25 -5.22 8.74
CA VAL A 114 12.56 -4.73 9.20
C VAL A 114 13.36 -5.95 9.64
N THR A 115 14.60 -6.05 9.16
CA THR A 115 15.43 -7.25 9.35
C THR A 115 16.61 -7.02 10.29
N GLU A 116 16.85 -5.76 10.67
CA GLU A 116 17.77 -5.40 11.75
C GLU A 116 17.45 -6.19 13.03
N GLY A 117 18.48 -6.79 13.64
CA GLY A 117 18.34 -7.65 14.81
C GLY A 117 17.83 -9.08 14.54
N PHE A 118 17.48 -9.42 13.30
CA PHE A 118 17.04 -10.75 12.88
C PHE A 118 18.00 -11.41 11.87
N LEU A 119 18.66 -10.64 11.01
CA LEU A 119 19.60 -11.14 10.00
C LEU A 119 20.95 -10.41 10.09
N PRO A 120 22.06 -11.08 9.72
CA PRO A 120 23.34 -10.40 9.48
C PRO A 120 23.16 -9.31 8.43
N MET A 121 23.65 -8.10 8.70
CA MET A 121 23.47 -6.92 7.82
C MET A 121 21.99 -6.61 7.50
N GLY A 122 21.09 -6.91 8.44
CA GLY A 122 19.67 -6.60 8.32
C GLY A 122 19.40 -5.11 8.12
N LYS A 123 18.40 -4.80 7.31
CA LYS A 123 17.94 -3.44 7.06
C LYS A 123 17.15 -2.89 8.24
N ASN A 124 17.46 -1.68 8.67
CA ASN A 124 16.65 -0.91 9.61
C ASN A 124 15.37 -0.36 8.94
N GLU A 125 14.52 0.34 9.70
CA GLU A 125 13.24 0.87 9.21
C GLU A 125 13.43 1.84 8.02
N THR A 126 14.35 2.81 8.13
CA THR A 126 14.64 3.76 7.05
C THR A 126 15.12 3.07 5.78
N GLN A 127 16.03 2.11 5.89
CA GLN A 127 16.53 1.33 4.75
C GLN A 127 15.43 0.43 4.15
N THR A 128 14.49 -0.03 4.97
CA THR A 128 13.34 -0.83 4.52
C THR A 128 12.36 0.04 3.73
N ILE A 129 12.04 1.24 4.23
CA ILE A 129 11.22 2.23 3.54
C ILE A 129 11.85 2.60 2.19
N GLU A 130 13.15 2.89 2.15
CA GLU A 130 13.83 3.26 0.90
C GLU A 130 13.80 2.11 -0.12
N MET A 131 14.02 0.87 0.35
CA MET A 131 13.90 -0.31 -0.49
C MET A 131 12.47 -0.48 -1.06
N LEU A 132 11.43 -0.19 -0.26
CA LEU A 132 10.04 -0.23 -0.71
C LEU A 132 9.73 0.89 -1.71
N LYS A 133 10.28 2.09 -1.51
CA LYS A 133 10.16 3.20 -2.47
C LYS A 133 10.78 2.84 -3.81
N GLN A 134 12.02 2.33 -3.80
CA GLN A 134 12.71 1.92 -5.03
C GLN A 134 11.93 0.84 -5.79
N PHE A 135 11.50 -0.22 -5.09
CA PHE A 135 10.69 -1.26 -5.71
C PHE A 135 9.39 -0.71 -6.28
N THR A 136 8.70 0.18 -5.54
CA THR A 136 7.45 0.78 -5.99
C THR A 136 7.66 1.68 -7.21
N ALA A 137 8.73 2.48 -7.23
CA ALA A 137 9.08 3.37 -8.33
C ALA A 137 9.28 2.61 -9.65
N GLU A 138 9.91 1.44 -9.59
CA GLU A 138 10.17 0.59 -10.76
C GLU A 138 8.93 -0.24 -11.15
N ALA A 139 8.23 -0.83 -10.18
CA ALA A 139 7.15 -1.76 -10.45
C ALA A 139 5.84 -1.08 -10.84
N ALA A 140 5.48 0.04 -10.19
CA ALA A 140 4.17 0.68 -10.36
C ALA A 140 3.85 1.05 -11.81
N PRO A 141 4.76 1.63 -12.62
CA PRO A 141 4.50 1.92 -14.03
C PRO A 141 4.09 0.71 -14.87
N SER A 142 4.52 -0.50 -14.51
CA SER A 142 4.23 -1.71 -15.30
C SER A 142 2.77 -2.17 -15.24
N PHE A 143 2.05 -1.83 -14.17
CA PHE A 143 0.66 -2.24 -13.95
C PHE A 143 -0.30 -1.07 -13.76
N MET A 144 0.21 0.13 -13.45
CA MET A 144 -0.55 1.36 -13.46
C MET A 144 -0.48 1.96 -14.85
N ARG A 145 -1.61 1.91 -15.57
CA ARG A 145 -1.73 2.63 -16.84
C ARG A 145 -1.28 4.09 -16.64
N ALA A 146 -0.57 4.65 -17.62
CA ALA A 146 -0.51 6.09 -17.74
C ALA A 146 -1.97 6.56 -17.78
N SER A 147 -2.40 7.34 -16.79
CA SER A 147 -3.64 8.10 -16.93
C SER A 147 -3.48 8.89 -18.23
N THR A 148 -4.27 8.58 -19.25
CA THR A 148 -4.34 9.43 -20.44
C THR A 148 -4.73 10.82 -19.96
N PRO A 149 -3.86 11.85 -20.09
CA PRO A 149 -4.30 13.21 -19.87
C PRO A 149 -5.33 13.53 -20.97
N GLY A 150 -6.56 13.83 -20.56
CA GLY A 150 -7.60 14.32 -21.45
C GLY A 150 -8.62 13.26 -21.84
N LEU A 151 -9.66 13.12 -21.02
CA LEU A 151 -11.03 12.93 -21.47
C LEU A 151 -11.94 13.69 -20.51
N ALA A 152 -12.10 14.98 -20.78
CA ALA A 152 -13.34 15.67 -20.41
C ALA A 152 -14.51 15.00 -21.13
N PRO A 153 -15.69 15.01 -20.51
CA PRO A 153 -16.75 15.85 -21.04
C PRO A 153 -16.94 17.13 -20.21
#